data_AF-M0CMA3-F1
#
_entry.id   AF-M0CMA3-F1
#
_cell.length_a   1.000
_cell.length_b   1.000
_cell.length_c   1.000
_cell.angle_alpha   90.00
_cell.angle_beta   90.00
_cell.angle_gamma   90.00
#
_symmetry.space_group_name_H-M   'P 1'
#
loop_
_entity.id
_entity.type
_entity.pdbx_description
1 polymer ?
#
loop_
_entity_poly.entity_id
_entity_poly.type
_entity_poly.pdbx_seq_one_letter_code
_entity_poly.pdbx_strand_id
1 'polypeptide(L)'
;MPDEESEGERTTLVDRDSETQTNPELASDGGRQKDREQRKLEGILHVLLDERRRYILYFLQEHEVSELDELATHVTAMEQETDPDAVRSERVKRVRISLVHADLPRLEDSRLVEFDRRSKAVRYSRPPELLARMLRLCANFDAPEIR
;
A
#
# COMPACT_ATOMS: atom_id res chain seq x y z
N MET A 1 84.91 28.97 2.92
CA MET A 1 85.10 29.13 4.37
C MET A 1 84.70 30.55 4.70
N PRO A 2 83.55 30.75 5.37
CA PRO A 2 83.27 30.20 6.70
C PRO A 2 82.13 29.17 6.75
N ASP A 3 82.07 28.48 7.88
CA ASP A 3 81.03 27.56 8.34
C ASP A 3 79.77 28.32 8.79
N GLU A 4 78.59 27.86 8.36
CA GLU A 4 77.31 28.17 8.98
C GLU A 4 76.70 26.85 9.49
N GLU A 5 76.91 26.58 10.78
CA GLU A 5 76.03 25.71 11.55
C GLU A 5 74.71 26.45 11.77
N SER A 6 73.61 25.90 11.27
CA SER A 6 72.27 26.27 11.73
C SER A 6 71.35 25.05 11.71
N GLU A 7 70.95 24.69 12.94
CA GLU A 7 69.62 24.30 13.39
C GLU A 7 68.88 23.13 12.70
N GLY A 8 68.27 22.27 13.54
CA GLY A 8 67.15 21.44 13.09
C GLY A 8 67.05 20.06 13.72
N GLU A 9 66.84 20.05 15.03
CA GLU A 9 65.92 19.17 15.77
C GLU A 9 65.44 17.87 15.07
N ARG A 10 65.88 16.73 15.62
CA ARG A 10 65.40 15.39 15.27
C ARG A 10 63.91 15.23 15.58
N THR A 11 63.08 15.22 14.55
CA THR A 11 61.68 14.79 14.63
C THR A 11 61.59 13.30 14.95
N THR A 12 60.95 12.97 16.05
CA THR A 12 60.64 11.62 16.50
C THR A 12 59.48 11.01 15.72
N LEU A 13 59.70 9.79 15.23
CA LEU A 13 58.77 8.66 15.13
C LEU A 13 57.43 8.88 15.86
N VAL A 14 56.30 8.71 15.17
CA VAL A 14 55.43 7.52 15.29
C VAL A 14 54.51 7.44 14.07
N ASP A 15 54.69 6.43 13.21
CA ASP A 15 53.64 5.95 12.32
C ASP A 15 52.54 5.30 13.19
N ARG A 16 51.32 5.83 13.11
CA ARG A 16 50.15 5.15 13.66
C ARG A 16 49.00 5.28 12.69
N ASP A 17 48.91 4.29 11.82
CA ASP A 17 47.71 3.97 11.05
C ASP A 17 46.51 4.00 12.01
N SER A 18 45.66 5.02 11.80
CA SER A 18 44.40 5.15 12.50
C SER A 18 43.42 4.14 11.93
N GLU A 19 43.53 2.89 12.39
CA GLU A 19 42.43 1.94 12.33
C GLU A 19 41.25 2.54 13.08
N THR A 20 40.31 3.12 12.34
CA THR A 20 39.04 3.54 12.90
C THR A 20 38.22 2.28 13.11
N GLN A 21 38.48 1.61 14.25
CA GLN A 21 37.59 0.58 14.79
C GLN A 21 36.27 1.27 15.13
N THR A 22 35.38 1.32 14.14
CA THR A 22 34.00 1.77 14.32
C THR A 22 33.16 0.52 14.48
N ASN A 23 32.96 0.19 15.76
CA ASN A 23 32.02 -0.74 16.36
C ASN A 23 30.90 -1.28 15.43
N PRO A 24 30.76 -2.61 15.24
CA PRO A 24 29.67 -3.21 14.45
C PRO A 24 28.36 -3.41 15.25
N GLU A 25 28.19 -2.78 16.42
CA GLU A 25 27.18 -3.21 17.40
C GLU A 25 25.87 -2.38 17.46
N LEU A 26 25.54 -1.61 16.40
CA LEU A 26 24.28 -0.83 16.34
C LEU A 26 23.42 -1.07 15.09
N ALA A 27 23.72 -2.11 14.31
CA ALA A 27 22.83 -2.56 13.24
C ALA A 27 21.96 -3.69 13.79
N SER A 28 20.62 -3.55 13.84
CA SER A 28 19.75 -4.69 13.44
C SER A 28 18.23 -4.43 13.43
N ASP A 29 17.63 -3.50 14.19
CA ASP A 29 16.16 -3.55 14.36
C ASP A 29 15.38 -2.41 13.69
N GLY A 30 15.87 -1.17 13.78
CA GLY A 30 15.16 0.00 13.22
C GLY A 30 15.02 0.01 11.69
N GLY A 31 15.96 -0.60 10.96
CA GLY A 31 15.88 -0.74 9.50
C GLY A 31 14.77 -1.70 9.07
N ARG A 32 14.64 -2.85 9.75
CA ARG A 32 13.62 -3.86 9.44
C ARG A 32 12.20 -3.36 9.69
N GLN A 33 12.01 -2.55 10.74
CA GLN A 33 10.70 -1.98 11.07
C GLN A 33 10.26 -0.94 10.04
N LYS A 34 11.16 -0.03 9.62
CA LYS A 34 10.85 0.94 8.55
C LYS A 34 10.50 0.26 7.23
N ASP A 35 11.28 -0.75 6.83
CA ASP A 35 11.00 -1.51 5.60
C ASP A 35 9.63 -2.20 5.65
N ARG A 36 9.25 -2.71 6.83
CA ARG A 36 7.94 -3.36 7.04
C ARG A 36 6.79 -2.36 6.95
N GLU A 37 6.95 -1.18 7.54
CA GLU A 37 5.96 -0.11 7.47
C GLU A 37 5.81 0.43 6.05
N GLN A 38 6.92 0.60 5.33
CA GLN A 38 6.93 1.01 3.93
C GLN A 38 6.20 -0.01 3.05
N ARG A 39 6.49 -1.31 3.18
CA ARG A 39 5.79 -2.36 2.40
C ARG A 39 4.29 -2.41 2.68
N LYS A 40 3.88 -2.20 3.94
CA LYS A 40 2.46 -2.12 4.29
C LYS A 40 1.80 -0.91 3.64
N LEU A 41 2.48 0.25 3.66
CA LEU A 41 1.99 1.47 3.03
C LEU A 41 1.90 1.31 1.51
N GLU A 42 2.91 0.74 0.87
CA GLU A 42 2.91 0.45 -0.56
C GLU A 42 1.75 -0.47 -0.95
N GLY A 43 1.47 -1.51 -0.18
CA GLY A 43 0.30 -2.38 -0.39
C GLY A 43 -1.03 -1.62 -0.27
N ILE A 44 -1.18 -0.79 0.76
CA ILE A 44 -2.35 0.06 0.95
C ILE A 44 -2.53 1.05 -0.22
N LEU A 45 -1.46 1.73 -0.62
CA LEU A 45 -1.49 2.68 -1.73
C LEU A 45 -1.81 1.98 -3.05
N HIS A 46 -1.24 0.80 -3.28
CA HIS A 46 -1.56 0.00 -4.46
C HIS A 46 -3.06 -0.29 -4.54
N VAL A 47 -3.69 -0.65 -3.42
CA VAL A 47 -5.14 -0.82 -3.36
C VAL A 47 -5.87 0.47 -3.73
N LEU A 48 -5.49 1.58 -3.09
CA LEU A 48 -6.16 2.87 -3.23
C LEU A 48 -5.97 3.56 -4.58
N LEU A 49 -4.93 3.22 -5.36
CA LEU A 49 -4.68 3.84 -6.67
C LEU A 49 -5.74 3.47 -7.72
N ASP A 50 -6.46 2.37 -7.52
CA ASP A 50 -7.43 1.85 -8.46
C ASP A 50 -8.86 2.17 -8.01
N GLU A 51 -9.61 2.87 -8.86
CA GLU A 51 -10.98 3.34 -8.55
C GLU A 51 -11.95 2.19 -8.27
N ARG A 52 -11.84 1.09 -9.01
CA ARG A 52 -12.72 -0.06 -8.82
C ARG A 52 -12.47 -0.72 -7.47
N ARG A 53 -11.20 -0.86 -7.07
CA ARG A 53 -10.88 -1.36 -5.73
C ARG A 53 -11.42 -0.45 -4.63
N ARG A 54 -11.43 0.86 -4.83
CA ARG A 54 -12.08 1.80 -3.91
C ARG A 54 -13.60 1.56 -3.86
N TYR A 55 -14.28 1.44 -5.01
CA TYR A 55 -15.72 1.15 -5.07
C TYR A 55 -16.10 -0.17 -4.39
N ILE A 56 -15.31 -1.24 -4.58
CA ILE A 56 -15.50 -2.51 -3.88
C ILE A 56 -15.45 -2.28 -2.36
N LEU A 57 -14.44 -1.54 -1.88
CA LEU A 57 -14.27 -1.30 -0.46
C LEU A 57 -15.33 -0.36 0.12
N TYR A 58 -15.84 0.62 -0.64
CA TYR A 58 -16.95 1.47 -0.21
C TYR A 58 -18.20 0.64 0.01
N PHE A 59 -18.56 -0.20 -0.97
CA PHE A 59 -19.72 -1.08 -0.87
C PHE A 59 -19.58 -2.04 0.32
N LEU A 60 -18.43 -2.69 0.46
CA LEU A 60 -18.21 -3.66 1.54
C LEU A 60 -18.08 -3.03 2.93
N GLN A 61 -17.73 -1.74 3.03
CA GLN A 61 -17.72 -1.03 4.29
C GLN A 61 -19.15 -0.83 4.84
N GLU A 62 -20.14 -0.74 3.96
CA GLU A 62 -21.57 -0.64 4.30
C GLU A 62 -22.22 -2.03 4.40
N HIS A 63 -21.78 -2.95 3.55
CA HIS A 63 -22.26 -4.33 3.44
C HIS A 63 -21.12 -5.29 3.80
N GLU A 64 -20.92 -5.53 5.11
CA GLU A 64 -19.81 -6.36 5.63
C GLU A 64 -19.66 -7.72 4.92
N VAL A 65 -20.76 -8.24 4.35
CA VAL A 65 -20.78 -9.43 3.49
C VAL A 65 -21.67 -9.15 2.28
N SER A 66 -21.22 -9.59 1.10
CA SER A 66 -21.95 -9.50 -0.16
C SER A 66 -21.79 -10.76 -1.01
N GLU A 67 -22.77 -11.04 -1.86
CA GLU A 67 -22.55 -11.97 -2.97
C GLU A 67 -21.77 -11.30 -4.10
N LEU A 68 -21.00 -12.09 -4.85
CA LEU A 68 -20.19 -11.61 -5.97
C LEU A 68 -21.02 -10.92 -7.07
N ASP A 69 -22.20 -11.45 -7.38
CA ASP A 69 -23.05 -10.94 -8.46
C ASP A 69 -23.67 -9.57 -8.08
N GLU A 70 -24.07 -9.42 -6.82
CA GLU A 70 -24.52 -8.14 -6.25
C GLU A 70 -23.39 -7.11 -6.23
N LEU A 71 -22.22 -7.49 -5.70
CA LEU A 71 -21.03 -6.64 -5.69
C LEU A 71 -20.66 -6.17 -7.10
N ALA A 72 -20.67 -7.07 -8.08
CA ALA A 72 -20.37 -6.73 -9.47
C ALA A 72 -21.35 -5.69 -10.03
N THR A 73 -22.63 -5.81 -9.70
CA THR A 73 -23.68 -4.89 -10.14
C THR A 73 -23.47 -3.50 -9.55
N HIS A 74 -23.29 -3.40 -8.23
CA HIS A 74 -23.08 -2.12 -7.55
C HIS A 74 -21.77 -1.43 -7.95
N VAL A 75 -20.68 -2.19 -8.09
CA VAL A 75 -19.41 -1.65 -8.60
C VAL A 75 -19.58 -1.11 -10.01
N THR A 76 -20.29 -1.83 -10.88
CA THR A 76 -20.56 -1.37 -12.24
C THR A 76 -21.44 -0.12 -12.26
N ALA A 77 -22.39 -0.01 -11.33
CA ALA A 77 -23.26 1.14 -11.16
C ALA A 77 -22.47 2.38 -10.76
N MET A 78 -21.56 2.25 -9.77
CA MET A 78 -20.65 3.31 -9.34
C MET A 78 -19.72 3.77 -10.46
N GLU A 79 -19.12 2.83 -11.20
CA GLU A 79 -18.26 3.16 -12.37
C GLU A 79 -18.98 3.90 -13.49
N GLN A 80 -20.31 3.74 -13.60
CA GLN A 80 -21.12 4.38 -14.65
C GLN A 80 -21.94 5.55 -14.13
N GLU A 81 -21.82 5.90 -12.84
CA GLU A 81 -22.62 6.92 -12.18
C GLU A 81 -24.12 6.73 -12.46
N THR A 82 -24.60 5.48 -12.33
CA THR A 82 -25.97 5.11 -12.65
C THR A 82 -26.60 4.27 -11.54
N ASP A 83 -27.91 4.09 -11.62
CA ASP A 83 -28.65 3.23 -10.70
C ASP A 83 -28.30 1.75 -10.96
N PRO A 84 -28.06 0.92 -9.91
CA PRO A 84 -27.84 -0.52 -10.03
C PRO A 84 -28.87 -1.25 -10.91
N ASP A 85 -30.14 -0.83 -10.88
CA ASP A 85 -31.22 -1.43 -11.66
C ASP A 85 -31.16 -1.05 -13.15
N ALA A 86 -30.45 0.03 -13.50
CA ALA A 86 -30.28 0.50 -14.87
C ALA A 86 -29.03 -0.08 -15.57
N VAL A 87 -28.20 -0.85 -14.85
CA VAL A 87 -26.93 -1.35 -15.38
C VAL A 87 -27.13 -2.45 -16.42
N ARG A 88 -26.42 -2.35 -17.54
CA ARG A 88 -26.43 -3.39 -18.59
C ARG A 88 -25.73 -4.66 -18.12
N SER A 89 -26.39 -5.81 -18.27
CA SER A 89 -25.87 -7.14 -17.87
C SER A 89 -24.50 -7.48 -18.47
N GLU A 90 -24.19 -7.02 -19.68
CA GLU A 90 -22.88 -7.26 -20.32
C GLU A 90 -21.73 -6.55 -19.60
N ARG A 91 -21.97 -5.35 -19.05
CA ARG A 91 -20.99 -4.61 -18.24
C ARG A 91 -20.74 -5.36 -16.94
N VAL A 92 -21.81 -5.76 -16.25
CA VAL A 92 -21.74 -6.52 -14.98
C VAL A 92 -20.93 -7.80 -15.15
N LYS A 93 -21.15 -8.55 -16.24
CA LYS A 93 -20.35 -9.75 -16.54
C LYS A 93 -18.86 -9.44 -16.65
N ARG A 94 -18.49 -8.36 -17.33
CA ARG A 94 -17.08 -7.96 -17.48
C ARG A 94 -16.46 -7.58 -16.14
N VAL A 95 -17.16 -6.77 -15.34
CA VAL A 95 -16.70 -6.36 -14.01
C VAL A 95 -16.56 -7.59 -13.11
N ARG A 96 -17.54 -8.50 -13.11
CA ARG A 96 -17.47 -9.76 -12.36
C ARG A 96 -16.23 -10.59 -12.72
N ILE A 97 -15.89 -10.71 -14.01
CA ILE A 97 -14.67 -11.40 -14.44
C ILE A 97 -13.43 -10.72 -13.84
N SER A 98 -13.34 -9.39 -13.93
CA SER A 98 -12.24 -8.64 -13.30
C SER A 98 -12.18 -8.81 -11.79
N LEU A 99 -13.34 -8.80 -11.09
CA LEU A 99 -13.40 -9.04 -9.65
C LEU A 99 -12.74 -10.35 -9.27
N VAL A 100 -13.10 -11.44 -9.96
CA VAL A 100 -12.60 -12.78 -9.65
C VAL A 100 -11.11 -12.95 -9.97
N HIS A 101 -10.65 -12.36 -11.08
CA HIS A 101 -9.31 -12.64 -11.61
C HIS A 101 -8.25 -11.62 -11.19
N ALA A 102 -8.64 -10.39 -10.83
CA ALA A 102 -7.71 -9.30 -10.58
C ALA A 102 -7.98 -8.58 -9.27
N ASP A 103 -9.22 -8.13 -9.04
CA ASP A 103 -9.48 -7.17 -7.97
C ASP A 103 -9.55 -7.83 -6.59
N LEU A 104 -10.39 -8.87 -6.43
CA LEU A 104 -10.53 -9.60 -5.16
C LEU A 104 -9.23 -10.31 -4.75
N PRO A 105 -8.47 -10.99 -5.64
CA PRO A 105 -7.18 -11.56 -5.27
C PRO A 105 -6.21 -10.54 -4.68
N ARG A 106 -6.12 -9.33 -5.26
CA ARG A 106 -5.23 -8.27 -4.76
C ARG A 106 -5.68 -7.70 -3.42
N LEU A 107 -6.99 -7.59 -3.22
CA LEU A 107 -7.57 -7.14 -1.95
C LEU A 107 -7.39 -8.19 -0.84
N GLU A 108 -7.46 -9.48 -1.19
CA GLU A 108 -7.21 -10.61 -0.29
C GLU A 108 -5.72 -10.69 0.11
N ASP A 109 -4.80 -10.51 -0.84
CA ASP A 109 -3.36 -10.39 -0.55
C ASP A 109 -3.06 -9.27 0.46
N SER A 110 -3.87 -8.21 0.43
CA SER A 110 -3.78 -7.06 1.33
C SER A 110 -4.58 -7.25 2.63
N ARG A 111 -5.26 -8.39 2.80
CA ARG A 111 -6.12 -8.75 3.94
C ARG A 111 -7.26 -7.75 4.21
N LEU A 112 -7.80 -7.16 3.14
CA LEU A 112 -8.91 -6.21 3.21
C LEU A 112 -10.26 -6.87 2.93
N VAL A 113 -10.23 -8.01 2.26
CA VAL A 113 -11.40 -8.83 1.98
C VAL A 113 -11.03 -10.31 2.10
N GLU A 114 -12.05 -11.13 2.31
CA GLU A 114 -11.98 -12.58 2.17
C GLU A 114 -12.95 -13.00 1.06
N PHE A 115 -12.49 -13.77 0.08
CA PHE A 115 -13.34 -14.23 -1.02
C PHE A 115 -13.46 -15.75 -1.05
N ASP A 116 -14.65 -16.26 -0.74
CA ASP A 116 -14.96 -17.68 -0.91
C ASP A 116 -15.44 -17.95 -2.33
N ARG A 117 -14.57 -18.56 -3.14
CA ARG A 117 -14.89 -18.92 -4.54
C ARG A 117 -16.04 -19.93 -4.69
N ARG A 118 -16.29 -20.77 -3.68
CA ARG A 118 -17.32 -21.81 -3.73
C ARG A 118 -18.69 -21.21 -3.46
N SER A 119 -18.82 -20.44 -2.39
CA SER A 119 -20.08 -19.76 -2.05
C SER A 119 -20.29 -18.45 -2.83
N LYS A 120 -19.22 -17.92 -3.45
CA LYS A 120 -19.16 -16.58 -4.07
C LYS A 120 -19.43 -15.45 -3.08
N ALA A 121 -19.25 -15.70 -1.79
CA ALA A 121 -19.36 -14.68 -0.76
C ALA A 121 -18.06 -13.87 -0.68
N VAL A 122 -18.19 -12.56 -0.62
CA VAL A 122 -17.12 -11.61 -0.36
C VAL A 122 -17.38 -10.99 1.00
N ARG A 123 -16.40 -11.04 1.89
CA ARG A 123 -16.48 -10.48 3.24
C ARG A 123 -15.48 -9.35 3.39
N TYR A 124 -15.91 -8.27 4.02
CA TYR A 124 -15.04 -7.17 4.41
C TYR A 124 -14.19 -7.56 5.62
N SER A 125 -12.87 -7.52 5.46
CA SER A 125 -11.95 -7.62 6.58
C SER A 125 -11.66 -6.21 7.05
N ARG A 126 -12.22 -5.84 8.21
CA ARG A 126 -12.14 -4.48 8.76
C ARG A 126 -10.70 -3.94 8.67
N PRO A 127 -10.44 -2.89 7.87
CA PRO A 127 -9.09 -2.44 7.60
C PRO A 127 -8.48 -1.72 8.80
N PRO A 128 -7.15 -1.52 8.81
CA PRO A 128 -6.50 -0.60 9.74
C PRO A 128 -7.18 0.78 9.71
N GLU A 129 -7.27 1.45 10.87
CA GLU A 129 -7.98 2.73 11.01
C GLU A 129 -7.52 3.80 10.02
N LEU A 130 -6.22 3.83 9.70
CA LEU A 130 -5.64 4.74 8.71
C LEU A 130 -6.25 4.54 7.33
N LEU A 131 -6.39 3.28 6.87
CA LEU A 131 -6.98 2.98 5.57
C LEU A 131 -8.47 3.32 5.56
N ALA A 132 -9.22 3.03 6.62
CA ALA A 132 -10.62 3.46 6.74
C ALA A 132 -10.76 4.99 6.62
N ARG A 133 -9.82 5.75 7.21
CA ARG A 133 -9.78 7.20 7.07
C ARG A 133 -9.43 7.64 5.64
N MET A 134 -8.46 6.98 5.00
CA MET A 134 -8.09 7.28 3.61
C MET A 134 -9.23 6.98 2.63
N LEU A 135 -9.93 5.86 2.79
CA LEU A 135 -11.10 5.51 1.98
C LEU A 135 -12.19 6.57 2.09
N ARG A 136 -12.49 7.06 3.31
CA ARG A 136 -13.43 8.18 3.48
C ARG A 136 -12.99 9.46 2.79
N LEU A 137 -11.68 9.74 2.73
CA LEU A 137 -11.17 10.89 1.99
C LEU A 137 -11.29 10.67 0.49
N CYS A 138 -10.94 9.49 -0.02
CA CYS A 138 -11.08 9.13 -1.42
C CYS A 138 -12.54 9.18 -1.89
N ALA A 139 -13.50 8.77 -1.05
CA ALA A 139 -14.92 8.83 -1.38
C ALA A 139 -15.37 10.25 -1.73
N ASN A 140 -14.81 11.28 -1.09
CA ASN A 140 -15.10 12.68 -1.41
C ASN A 140 -14.55 13.12 -2.78
N PHE A 141 -13.53 12.42 -3.31
CA PHE A 141 -12.95 12.71 -4.62
C PHE A 141 -13.57 11.87 -5.73
N ASP A 142 -13.95 10.63 -5.43
CA ASP A 142 -14.55 9.70 -6.40
C ASP A 142 -16.03 9.99 -6.63
N ALA A 143 -16.72 10.50 -5.61
CA ALA A 143 -18.02 11.13 -5.74
C ALA A 143 -17.85 12.64 -5.58
N PRO A 144 -17.31 13.36 -6.60
CA PRO A 144 -17.48 14.80 -6.60
C PRO A 144 -18.98 15.02 -6.69
N GLU A 145 -19.58 15.64 -5.68
CA GLU A 145 -21.01 15.97 -5.59
C GLU A 145 -21.59 16.15 -7.00
N ILE A 146 -22.53 15.28 -7.39
CA ILE A 146 -23.38 15.52 -8.55
C ILE A 146 -23.99 16.91 -8.31
N ARG A 147 -23.47 17.91 -9.01
CA ARG A 147 -23.90 19.30 -8.96
C ARG A 147 -24.77 19.60 -10.16
#